data_AF-A0A531LN89-F1
#
_entry.id   AF-A0A531LN89-F1
#
_cell.length_a   1.000
_cell.length_b   1.000
_cell.length_c   1.000
_cell.angle_alpha   90.00
_cell.angle_beta   90.00
_cell.angle_gamma   90.00
#
_symmetry.space_group_name_H-M   'P 1'
#
loop_
_entity.id
_entity.type
_entity.pdbx_description
1 polymer ?
#
loop_
_entity_poly.entity_id
_entity_poly.type
_entity_poly.pdbx_seq_one_letter_code
_entity_poly.pdbx_strand_id
1 'polypeptide(L)'
;ALKNASLTLREGEVVALLGDNGAGKSTLIKAISGVFPVDRGDIYVRGEKVSIRSTRDAMDLGIETIHQDTSLAPDLSIARNLFLGREPVNFGWLGVFAPLDLAKLRNAASALLKR
;
A
#
# COMPACT_ATOMS: atom_id res chain seq x y z
N ALA A 1 -17.99 -12.02 1.26
CA ALA A 1 -16.89 -13.01 1.25
C ALA A 1 -16.50 -13.29 -0.20
N LEU A 2 -15.20 -13.33 -0.51
CA LEU A 2 -14.68 -13.63 -1.84
C LEU A 2 -14.70 -15.15 -2.08
N LYS A 3 -15.10 -15.61 -3.27
CA LYS A 3 -15.14 -17.04 -3.61
C LYS A 3 -14.56 -17.27 -5.00
N ASN A 4 -13.53 -18.12 -5.11
CA ASN A 4 -12.91 -18.56 -6.37
C ASN A 4 -12.62 -17.43 -7.37
N ALA A 5 -12.00 -16.35 -6.90
CA ALA A 5 -11.57 -15.26 -7.78
C ALA A 5 -10.21 -15.58 -8.42
N SER A 6 -10.03 -15.22 -9.69
CA SER A 6 -8.76 -15.27 -10.40
C SER A 6 -8.55 -13.96 -11.13
N LEU A 7 -7.38 -13.36 -10.96
CA LEU A 7 -7.00 -12.09 -11.58
C LEU A 7 -5.52 -12.16 -11.94
N THR A 8 -5.19 -11.77 -13.16
CA THR A 8 -3.82 -11.61 -13.63
C THR A 8 -3.68 -10.19 -14.13
N LEU A 9 -2.65 -9.49 -13.65
CA LEU A 9 -2.29 -8.13 -14.06
C LEU A 9 -0.88 -8.16 -14.64
N ARG A 10 -0.67 -7.46 -15.75
CA ARG A 10 0.67 -7.26 -16.33
C ARG A 10 1.22 -5.88 -16.01
N GLU A 11 2.54 -5.77 -16.11
CA GLU A 11 3.23 -4.49 -15.96
C GLU A 11 2.72 -3.46 -16.98
N GLY A 12 2.46 -2.24 -16.52
CA GLY A 12 1.96 -1.13 -17.35
C GLY A 12 0.46 -1.16 -17.65
N GLU A 13 -0.28 -2.18 -17.22
CA GLU A 13 -1.73 -2.23 -17.43
C GLU A 13 -2.48 -1.29 -16.48
N VAL A 14 -3.46 -0.57 -17.03
CA VAL A 14 -4.47 0.16 -16.25
C VAL A 14 -5.77 -0.62 -16.37
N VAL A 15 -6.19 -1.26 -15.27
CA VAL A 15 -7.34 -2.18 -15.26
C VAL A 15 -8.45 -1.65 -14.37
N ALA A 16 -9.68 -1.67 -14.89
CA ALA A 16 -10.88 -1.39 -14.11
C ALA A 16 -11.52 -2.71 -13.63
N LEU A 17 -11.68 -2.86 -12.31
CA LEU A 17 -12.42 -3.98 -11.72
C LEU A 17 -13.90 -3.59 -11.57
N LEU A 18 -14.74 -4.14 -12.45
CA LEU A 18 -16.18 -3.83 -12.51
C LEU A 18 -17.04 -4.96 -11.92
N GLY A 19 -18.29 -4.65 -11.59
CA GLY A 19 -19.28 -5.58 -11.05
C GLY A 19 -20.23 -4.91 -10.06
N ASP A 20 -21.31 -5.59 -9.70
CA ASP A 20 -22.34 -5.03 -8.80
C ASP A 20 -21.86 -4.85 -7.36
N ASN A 21 -22.62 -4.07 -6.59
CA ASN A 21 -22.42 -3.97 -5.14
C ASN A 21 -22.57 -5.35 -4.51
N GLY A 22 -21.60 -5.73 -3.66
CA GLY A 22 -21.55 -7.06 -3.06
C GLY A 22 -20.86 -8.14 -3.90
N ALA A 23 -20.47 -7.87 -5.15
CA ALA A 23 -19.74 -8.83 -6.01
C ALA A 23 -18.33 -9.22 -5.51
N GLY A 24 -17.86 -8.63 -4.41
CA GLY A 24 -16.58 -8.97 -3.78
C GLY A 24 -15.39 -8.12 -4.23
N LYS A 25 -15.59 -7.09 -5.06
CA LYS A 25 -14.53 -6.19 -5.55
C LYS A 25 -13.66 -5.62 -4.42
N SER A 26 -14.28 -4.95 -3.45
CA SER A 26 -13.56 -4.38 -2.30
C SER A 26 -12.93 -5.46 -1.40
N THR A 27 -13.51 -6.66 -1.37
CA THR A 27 -12.93 -7.80 -0.64
C THR A 27 -11.67 -8.31 -1.33
N LEU A 28 -11.66 -8.40 -2.67
CA LEU A 28 -10.48 -8.73 -3.45
C LEU A 28 -9.36 -7.71 -3.24
N ILE A 29 -9.68 -6.40 -3.33
CA ILE A 29 -8.69 -5.34 -3.08
C ILE A 29 -8.12 -5.42 -1.66
N LYS A 30 -8.97 -5.61 -0.63
CA LYS A 30 -8.50 -5.76 0.76
C LYS A 30 -7.65 -7.01 1.00
N ALA A 31 -7.92 -8.10 0.26
CA ALA A 31 -7.13 -9.32 0.34
C ALA A 31 -5.73 -9.12 -0.26
N ILE A 32 -5.64 -8.55 -1.47
CA ILE A 32 -4.33 -8.29 -2.11
C ILE A 32 -3.53 -7.21 -1.40
N SER A 33 -4.19 -6.27 -0.73
CA SER A 33 -3.55 -5.21 0.04
C SER A 33 -3.19 -5.64 1.48
N GLY A 34 -3.41 -6.90 1.86
CA GLY A 34 -3.07 -7.42 3.18
C GLY A 34 -3.93 -6.90 4.34
N VAL A 35 -5.07 -6.27 4.06
CA VAL A 35 -6.05 -5.83 5.09
C VAL A 35 -6.83 -7.02 5.62
N PHE A 36 -7.16 -7.99 4.77
CA PHE A 36 -7.77 -9.24 5.16
C PHE A 36 -6.87 -10.42 4.79
N PRO A 37 -6.66 -11.38 5.70
CA PRO A 37 -5.95 -12.60 5.36
C PRO A 37 -6.74 -13.41 4.32
N VAL A 38 -6.00 -14.12 3.46
CA VAL A 38 -6.57 -15.05 2.48
C VAL A 38 -6.59 -16.44 3.10
N ASP A 39 -7.77 -17.06 3.19
CA ASP A 39 -7.89 -18.41 3.77
C ASP A 39 -7.26 -19.49 2.89
N ARG A 40 -7.40 -19.35 1.56
CA ARG A 40 -6.96 -20.32 0.54
C ARG A 40 -6.68 -19.66 -0.80
N GLY A 41 -5.79 -20.28 -1.58
CA GLY A 41 -5.37 -19.82 -2.90
C GLY A 41 -3.93 -19.31 -2.88
N ASP A 42 -3.44 -18.92 -4.05
CA ASP A 42 -2.07 -18.49 -4.24
C ASP A 42 -2.03 -17.08 -4.83
N ILE A 43 -1.08 -16.27 -4.37
CA ILE A 43 -0.77 -14.96 -4.93
C ILE A 43 0.66 -15.02 -5.46
N TYR A 44 0.85 -14.51 -6.67
CA TYR A 44 2.15 -14.40 -7.31
C TYR A 44 2.43 -12.94 -7.64
N VAL A 45 3.60 -12.44 -7.25
CA VAL A 45 4.07 -11.09 -7.57
C VAL A 45 5.37 -11.23 -8.34
N ARG A 46 5.40 -10.72 -9.58
CA ARG A 46 6.56 -10.84 -10.49
C ARG A 46 7.05 -12.30 -10.66
N GLY A 47 6.12 -13.25 -10.69
CA GLY A 47 6.40 -14.68 -10.86
C GLY A 47 6.68 -15.44 -9.57
N GLU A 48 6.95 -14.75 -8.47
CA GLU A 48 7.26 -15.38 -7.18
C GLU A 48 6.00 -15.56 -6.34
N LYS A 49 5.85 -16.75 -5.74
CA LYS A 49 4.74 -17.04 -4.82
C LYS A 49 4.96 -16.28 -3.51
N VAL A 50 3.98 -15.51 -3.09
CA VAL A 50 4.07 -14.65 -1.90
C VAL A 50 3.02 -15.00 -0.84
N SER A 51 3.32 -14.66 0.41
CA SER A 51 2.36 -14.68 1.51
C SER A 51 2.19 -13.26 2.03
N ILE A 52 0.97 -12.73 1.91
CA ILE A 52 0.62 -11.38 2.38
C ILE A 52 -0.25 -11.55 3.62
N ARG A 53 0.31 -11.24 4.81
CA ARG A 53 -0.38 -11.35 6.11
C ARG A 53 -0.67 -10.00 6.74
N SER A 54 -0.06 -8.95 6.20
CA SER A 54 -0.25 -7.58 6.66
C SER A 54 -0.22 -6.60 5.50
N THR A 55 -0.71 -5.38 5.73
CA THR A 55 -0.55 -4.26 4.79
C THR A 55 0.93 -3.94 4.55
N ARG A 56 1.80 -4.14 5.54
CA ARG A 56 3.25 -3.95 5.39
C ARG A 56 3.85 -4.94 4.41
N ASP A 57 3.46 -6.21 4.48
CA ASP A 57 3.93 -7.23 3.54
C ASP A 57 3.55 -6.85 2.09
N ALA A 58 2.33 -6.34 1.87
CA ALA A 58 1.88 -5.88 0.56
C ALA A 58 2.70 -4.68 0.05
N MET A 59 2.97 -3.70 0.93
CA MET A 59 3.79 -2.53 0.60
C MET A 59 5.23 -2.92 0.25
N ASP A 60 5.82 -3.86 0.98
CA ASP A 60 7.17 -4.36 0.72
C ASP A 60 7.27 -5.10 -0.64
N LEU A 61 6.15 -5.63 -1.13
CA LEU A 61 6.01 -6.21 -2.48
C LEU A 61 5.69 -5.15 -3.56
N GLY A 62 5.56 -3.88 -3.20
CA GLY A 62 5.22 -2.78 -4.10
C GLY A 62 3.73 -2.67 -4.42
N ILE A 63 2.84 -3.27 -3.61
CA ILE A 63 1.39 -3.17 -3.74
C ILE A 63 0.91 -2.02 -2.86
N GLU A 64 0.40 -0.98 -3.50
CA GLU A 64 -0.14 0.21 -2.84
C GLU A 64 -1.65 0.31 -3.08
N THR A 65 -2.40 0.72 -2.07
CA THR A 65 -3.85 0.90 -2.17
C THR A 65 -4.25 2.26 -1.62
N ILE A 66 -4.97 3.03 -2.43
CA ILE A 66 -5.60 4.28 -1.99
C ILE A 66 -7.04 3.95 -1.58
N HIS A 67 -7.37 4.19 -0.32
CA HIS A 67 -8.71 3.96 0.20
C HIS A 67 -9.63 5.16 -0.10
N GLN A 68 -10.93 4.90 -0.22
CA GLN A 68 -11.93 5.90 -0.67
C GLN A 68 -12.07 7.10 0.28
N ASP A 69 -11.82 6.90 1.57
CA ASP A 69 -11.83 7.99 2.54
C ASP A 69 -10.44 8.59 2.68
N THR A 70 -10.29 9.86 2.28
CA THR A 70 -9.03 10.59 2.41
C THR A 70 -8.72 10.82 3.89
N SER A 71 -7.88 9.96 4.47
CA SER A 71 -7.38 10.14 5.84
C SER A 71 -6.21 11.12 5.83
N LEU A 72 -6.49 12.39 5.51
CA LEU A 72 -5.51 13.45 5.71
C LEU A 72 -5.33 13.68 7.20
N ALA A 73 -4.09 13.87 7.62
CA ALA A 73 -3.75 14.37 8.95
C ALA A 73 -3.53 15.89 8.82
N PRO A 74 -4.54 16.72 9.13
CA PRO A 74 -4.52 18.16 8.82
C PRO A 74 -3.42 18.91 9.57
N ASP A 75 -3.02 18.40 10.74
CA ASP A 75 -1.95 18.98 11.56
C ASP A 75 -0.53 18.61 11.06
N LEU A 76 -0.44 17.81 10.00
CA LEU A 76 0.82 17.41 9.39
C LEU A 76 1.06 18.19 8.10
N SER A 77 2.32 18.52 7.83
CA SER A 77 2.70 19.08 6.54
C SER A 77 2.38 18.12 5.39
N ILE A 78 2.29 18.63 4.15
CA ILE A 78 2.10 17.80 2.95
C ILE A 78 3.15 16.67 2.90
N ALA A 79 4.42 17.01 3.17
CA ALA A 79 5.49 16.01 3.19
C ALA A 79 5.25 14.93 4.26
N ARG A 80 4.75 15.29 5.44
CA ARG A 80 4.45 14.29 6.48
C ARG A 80 3.19 13.48 6.18
N ASN A 81 2.19 14.06 5.52
CA ASN A 81 1.03 13.31 5.03
C ASN A 81 1.45 12.27 3.98
N LEU A 82 2.31 12.65 3.02
CA LEU A 82 2.76 11.78 1.94
C LEU A 82 3.58 10.56 2.42
N PHE A 83 4.34 10.73 3.50
CA PHE A 83 5.23 9.69 4.04
C PHE A 83 4.75 9.13 5.38
N LEU A 84 3.49 9.35 5.77
CA LEU A 84 2.97 8.90 7.07
C LEU A 84 3.11 7.38 7.22
N GLY A 85 3.80 6.94 8.28
CA GLY A 85 4.11 5.52 8.51
C GLY A 85 5.29 4.97 7.70
N ARG A 86 5.93 5.81 6.87
CA ARG A 86 7.12 5.52 6.06
C ARG A 86 8.12 6.68 6.12
N GLU A 87 8.11 7.44 7.20
CA GLU A 87 8.97 8.59 7.36
C GLU A 87 10.44 8.14 7.35
N PRO A 88 11.33 8.81 6.60
CA PRO A 88 12.75 8.55 6.71
C PRO A 88 13.21 8.96 8.11
N VAL A 89 14.00 8.11 8.74
CA VAL A 89 14.55 8.32 10.08
C VAL A 89 16.07 8.30 10.05
N ASN A 90 16.68 9.10 10.91
CA ASN A 90 18.09 9.03 11.24
C ASN A 90 18.30 7.98 12.33
N PHE A 91 19.39 7.22 12.26
CA PHE A 91 19.71 6.19 13.26
C PHE A 91 18.59 5.14 13.46
N GLY A 92 18.08 4.56 12.37
CA GLY A 92 16.92 3.65 12.38
C GLY A 92 17.03 2.43 13.33
N TRP A 93 18.24 2.07 13.79
CA TRP A 93 18.45 1.05 14.82
C TRP A 93 17.84 1.43 16.18
N LEU A 94 17.56 2.71 16.42
CA LEU A 94 16.85 3.21 17.60
C LEU A 94 15.33 2.95 17.55
N GLY A 95 14.83 2.35 16.47
CA GLY A 95 13.42 1.99 16.31
C GLY A 95 12.49 3.19 16.45
N VAL A 96 11.50 3.11 17.34
CA VAL A 96 10.50 4.17 17.56
C VAL A 96 11.08 5.48 18.10
N PHE A 97 12.31 5.47 18.61
CA PHE A 97 13.01 6.67 19.10
C PHE A 97 13.88 7.33 18.03
N ALA A 98 13.97 6.74 16.84
CA ALA A 98 14.78 7.27 15.75
C ALA A 98 14.22 8.64 15.30
N PRO A 99 15.02 9.72 15.35
CA PRO A 99 14.55 11.05 14.97
C PRO A 99 14.26 11.09 13.46
N LEU A 100 13.17 11.75 13.08
CA LEU A 100 12.79 11.93 11.67
C LEU A 100 13.86 12.70 10.90
N ASP A 101 14.17 12.26 9.69
CA ASP A 101 14.97 13.00 8.72
C ASP A 101 14.07 13.96 7.93
N LEU A 102 13.80 15.13 8.53
CA LEU A 102 12.94 16.14 7.94
C LEU A 102 13.49 16.70 6.62
N ALA A 103 14.81 16.74 6.45
CA ALA A 103 15.44 17.25 5.23
C ALA A 103 15.18 16.27 4.07
N LYS A 104 15.43 14.98 4.28
CA LYS A 104 15.16 13.94 3.29
C LYS A 104 13.68 13.82 2.96
N LEU A 105 12.80 13.87 3.98
CA LEU A 105 11.35 13.86 3.81
C LEU A 105 10.87 15.03 2.92
N ARG A 106 11.31 16.26 3.21
CA ARG A 106 10.93 17.45 2.43
C ARG A 106 11.45 17.40 1.00
N ASN A 107 12.68 16.93 0.80
CA ASN A 107 13.27 16.79 -0.54
C ASN A 107 12.53 15.73 -1.36
N ALA A 108 12.23 14.58 -0.78
CA ALA A 108 11.48 13.51 -1.43
C ALA A 108 10.06 13.96 -1.82
N ALA A 109 9.34 14.62 -0.90
CA ALA A 109 8.02 15.18 -1.19
C ALA A 109 8.08 16.21 -2.33
N SER A 110 9.07 17.10 -2.30
CA SER A 110 9.25 18.12 -3.34
C SER A 110 9.55 17.52 -4.71
N ALA A 111 10.28 16.40 -4.77
CA ALA A 111 10.56 15.70 -6.03
C ALA A 111 9.30 15.04 -6.62
N LEU A 112 8.42 14.48 -5.77
CA LEU A 112 7.16 13.87 -6.19
C LEU A 112 6.15 14.89 -6.72
N LEU A 113 6.12 16.09 -6.12
CA LEU A 113 5.15 17.14 -6.46
C LEU A 113 5.58 18.05 -7.63
N LYS A 114 6.83 17.94 -8.11
CA LYS A 114 7.35 18.73 -9.24
C LYS A 114 7.02 18.13 -10.62
N ARG A 115 6.22 17.05 -10.67
CA ARG A 115 5.69 16.45 -11.90
C ARG A 115 4.36 17.08 -12.25
#